data_AF-A0A532D726-F1
#
_entry.id   AF-A0A532D726-F1
#
_cell.length_a   1.000
_cell.length_b   1.000
_cell.length_c   1.000
_cell.angle_alpha   90.00
_cell.angle_beta   90.00
_cell.angle_gamma   90.00
#
_symmetry.space_group_name_H-M   'P 1'
#
loop_
_entity.id
_entity.type
_entity.pdbx_description
1 polymer ?
#
loop_
_entity_poly.entity_id
_entity_poly.type
_entity_poly.pdbx_seq_one_letter_code
_entity_poly.pdbx_strand_id
1 'polypeptide(L)'
;MPSDETNEATRRAWRELGFFCGRDAAAKEWRIVGSVKGLWKFAAEIRSYASNPVNDRLSEYTHFGPAMNLELGTSHQTEITEQWIGGPLVELLRLATLIERSAQANVVGKRIALRANFSPMAPYELILDVRDDAFDPASADSIY
;
A
#
# COMPACT_ATOMS: atom_id res chain seq x y z
N MET A 1 -7.39 -17.83 18.13
CA MET A 1 -7.80 -17.82 16.71
C MET A 1 -9.01 -16.92 16.60
N PRO A 2 -9.02 -15.95 15.67
CA PRO A 2 -10.24 -15.19 15.36
C PRO A 2 -11.34 -16.15 14.87
N SER A 3 -12.60 -15.78 15.13
CA SER A 3 -13.77 -16.56 14.71
C SER A 3 -13.92 -16.56 13.19
N ASP A 4 -14.57 -17.57 12.62
CA ASP A 4 -14.83 -17.65 11.17
C ASP A 4 -15.55 -16.40 10.64
N GLU A 5 -16.43 -15.80 11.44
CA GLU A 5 -17.13 -14.55 11.11
C GLU A 5 -16.18 -13.34 11.03
N THR A 6 -15.21 -13.26 11.95
CA THR A 6 -14.16 -12.24 11.92
C THR A 6 -13.28 -12.39 10.68
N ASN A 7 -12.98 -13.63 10.29
CA ASN A 7 -12.13 -13.92 9.13
C ASN A 7 -12.85 -13.55 7.83
N GLU A 8 -14.14 -13.85 7.74
CA GLU A 8 -14.96 -13.49 6.59
C GLU A 8 -15.13 -11.96 6.46
N ALA A 9 -15.31 -11.25 7.59
CA ALA A 9 -15.35 -9.80 7.61
C ALA A 9 -14.04 -9.19 7.09
N THR A 10 -12.88 -9.70 7.53
CA THR A 10 -11.56 -9.27 7.03
C THR A 10 -11.42 -9.51 5.52
N ARG A 11 -11.82 -10.69 5.03
CA ARG A 11 -11.79 -11.00 3.59
C ARG A 11 -12.70 -10.07 2.78
N ARG A 12 -13.89 -9.73 3.28
CA ARG A 12 -14.79 -8.76 2.64
C ARG A 12 -14.16 -7.37 2.57
N ALA A 13 -13.57 -6.91 3.67
CA ALA A 13 -12.89 -5.61 3.72
C ALA A 13 -11.73 -5.53 2.71
N TRP A 14 -10.93 -6.59 2.54
CA TRP A 14 -9.90 -6.63 1.49
C TRP A 14 -10.47 -6.50 0.07
N ARG A 15 -11.59 -7.17 -0.21
CA ARG A 15 -12.26 -7.08 -1.52
C ARG A 15 -12.84 -5.69 -1.78
N GLU A 16 -13.38 -5.05 -0.75
CA GLU A 16 -13.89 -3.67 -0.83
C GLU A 16 -12.78 -2.66 -1.13
N LEU A 17 -11.65 -2.78 -0.41
CA LEU A 17 -10.43 -2.01 -0.68
C LEU A 17 -9.92 -2.25 -2.11
N GLY A 18 -10.01 -3.49 -2.60
CA GLY A 18 -9.61 -3.88 -3.96
C GLY A 18 -8.12 -4.14 -4.11
N PHE A 19 -7.35 -4.04 -3.03
CA PHE A 19 -5.94 -4.42 -2.94
C PHE A 19 -5.65 -4.95 -1.54
N PHE A 20 -4.62 -5.77 -1.43
CA PHE A 20 -4.07 -6.27 -0.19
C PHE A 20 -2.79 -5.52 0.15
N CYS A 21 -2.57 -5.21 1.43
CA CYS A 21 -1.30 -4.71 1.93
C CYS A 21 -0.76 -5.61 3.04
N GLY A 22 0.45 -6.13 2.85
CA GLY A 22 1.11 -7.01 3.80
C GLY A 22 2.59 -6.72 3.91
N ARG A 23 3.14 -6.96 5.11
CA ARG A 23 4.55 -6.81 5.40
C ARG A 23 5.25 -8.16 5.36
N ASP A 24 6.31 -8.27 4.59
CA ASP A 24 7.27 -9.36 4.66
C ASP A 24 8.47 -8.90 5.49
N ALA A 25 8.46 -9.25 6.79
CA ALA A 25 9.51 -8.83 7.71
C ALA A 25 10.86 -9.50 7.41
N ALA A 26 10.86 -10.69 6.83
CA ALA A 26 12.08 -11.42 6.49
C ALA A 26 12.76 -10.79 5.26
N ALA A 27 11.98 -10.44 4.24
CA ALA A 27 12.48 -9.75 3.06
C ALA A 27 12.67 -8.23 3.26
N LYS A 28 12.11 -7.66 4.35
CA LYS A 28 12.00 -6.22 4.63
C LYS A 28 11.26 -5.48 3.51
N GLU A 29 10.05 -5.92 3.21
CA GLU A 29 9.23 -5.36 2.14
C GLU A 29 7.80 -5.11 2.58
N TRP A 30 7.23 -4.00 2.12
CA TRP A 30 5.79 -3.84 2.01
C TRP A 30 5.33 -4.33 0.66
N ARG A 31 4.40 -5.28 0.64
CA ARG A 31 3.81 -5.83 -0.58
C ARG A 31 2.37 -5.37 -0.72
N ILE A 32 2.13 -4.61 -1.78
CA ILE A 32 0.78 -4.20 -2.19
C ILE A 32 0.38 -5.08 -3.38
N VAL A 33 -0.63 -5.93 -3.18
CA VAL A 33 -1.06 -6.92 -4.16
C VAL A 33 -2.45 -6.55 -4.67
N GLY A 34 -2.63 -6.48 -5.98
CA GLY A 34 -3.96 -6.20 -6.53
C GLY A 34 -3.94 -6.15 -8.05
N SER A 35 -5.13 -6.10 -8.63
CA SER A 35 -5.28 -5.77 -10.06
C SER A 35 -4.79 -4.35 -10.33
N VAL A 36 -4.62 -3.99 -11.60
CA VAL A 36 -4.28 -2.60 -11.99
C VAL A 36 -5.26 -1.61 -11.35
N LYS A 37 -6.57 -1.91 -11.39
CA LYS A 37 -7.61 -1.09 -10.76
C LYS A 37 -7.45 -1.03 -9.24
N GLY A 38 -7.12 -2.14 -8.60
CA GLY A 38 -6.85 -2.21 -7.17
C GLY A 38 -5.68 -1.35 -6.73
N LEU A 39 -4.56 -1.43 -7.45
CA LEU A 39 -3.37 -0.64 -7.18
C LEU A 39 -3.59 0.85 -7.46
N TRP A 40 -4.43 1.20 -8.45
CA TRP A 40 -4.86 2.58 -8.66
C TRP A 40 -5.76 3.10 -7.54
N LYS A 41 -6.61 2.25 -6.93
CA LYS A 41 -7.34 2.65 -5.71
C LYS A 41 -6.37 2.98 -4.58
N PHE A 42 -5.34 2.17 -4.36
CA PHE A 42 -4.29 2.48 -3.37
C PHE A 42 -3.61 3.82 -3.64
N ALA A 43 -3.26 4.10 -4.91
CA ALA A 43 -2.73 5.40 -5.30
C ALA A 43 -3.72 6.55 -5.04
N ALA A 44 -5.01 6.33 -5.32
CA ALA A 44 -6.05 7.33 -5.07
C ALA A 44 -6.21 7.64 -3.58
N GLU A 45 -6.10 6.64 -2.70
CA GLU A 45 -6.14 6.83 -1.25
C GLU A 45 -4.93 7.65 -0.76
N ILE A 46 -3.71 7.31 -1.21
CA ILE A 46 -2.51 8.11 -0.91
C ILE A 46 -2.69 9.55 -1.38
N ARG A 47 -3.23 9.74 -2.60
CA ARG A 47 -3.50 11.07 -3.14
C ARG A 47 -4.53 11.83 -2.31
N SER A 48 -5.60 11.16 -1.87
CA SER A 48 -6.64 11.74 -1.03
C SER A 48 -6.04 12.25 0.28
N TYR A 49 -5.26 11.42 0.96
CA TYR A 49 -4.51 11.81 2.15
C TYR A 49 -3.59 13.00 1.89
N ALA A 50 -2.80 12.95 0.83
CA ALA A 50 -1.78 13.95 0.54
C ALA A 50 -2.34 15.28 -0.03
N SER A 51 -3.58 15.28 -0.51
CA SER A 51 -4.26 16.48 -1.02
C SER A 51 -4.97 17.28 0.07
N ASN A 52 -5.05 16.77 1.30
CA ASN A 52 -5.64 17.48 2.43
C ASN A 52 -4.55 18.24 3.22
N PRO A 53 -4.51 19.58 3.18
CA PRO A 53 -3.48 20.36 3.88
C PRO A 53 -3.49 20.18 5.40
N VAL A 54 -4.61 19.74 6.00
CA VAL A 54 -4.67 19.41 7.44
C VAL A 54 -3.68 18.30 7.79
N ASN A 55 -3.34 17.45 6.83
CA ASN A 55 -2.41 16.35 7.01
C ASN A 55 -0.94 16.78 6.93
N ASP A 56 -0.61 18.06 6.66
CA ASP A 56 0.78 18.55 6.62
C ASP A 56 1.42 18.69 8.02
N ARG A 57 0.71 18.22 9.05
CA ARG A 57 1.23 18.12 10.41
C ARG A 57 2.16 16.92 10.51
N LEU A 58 3.34 17.14 11.08
CA LEU A 58 4.30 16.08 11.35
C LEU A 58 3.67 14.96 12.18
N SER A 59 3.92 13.72 11.78
CA SER A 59 3.39 12.51 12.40
C SER A 59 1.87 12.39 12.36
N GLU A 60 1.18 13.14 11.51
CA GLU A 60 -0.17 12.78 11.09
C GLU A 60 -0.08 11.50 10.23
N TYR A 61 -1.04 10.59 10.37
CA TYR A 61 -1.05 9.35 9.59
C TYR A 61 -2.46 8.80 9.43
N THR A 62 -2.61 7.90 8.46
CA THR A 62 -3.79 7.07 8.26
C THR A 62 -3.38 5.61 8.16
N HIS A 63 -4.36 4.71 8.33
CA HIS A 63 -4.15 3.27 8.25
C HIS A 63 -4.76 2.69 6.98
N PHE A 64 -4.04 1.73 6.40
CA PHE A 64 -4.54 0.88 5.33
C PHE A 64 -4.70 -0.56 5.79
N GLY A 65 -5.78 -1.17 5.34
CA GLY A 65 -6.11 -2.57 5.59
C GLY A 65 -7.06 -2.78 6.77
N PRO A 66 -7.78 -3.91 6.81
CA PRO A 66 -8.79 -4.21 7.82
C PRO A 66 -8.23 -4.33 9.24
N ALA A 67 -6.94 -4.63 9.38
CA ALA A 67 -6.25 -4.74 10.67
C ALA A 67 -5.22 -3.62 10.89
N MET A 68 -5.44 -2.45 10.26
CA MET A 68 -4.55 -1.28 10.35
C MET A 68 -3.10 -1.62 9.97
N ASN A 69 -2.96 -2.47 8.95
CA ASN A 69 -1.72 -3.14 8.61
C ASN A 69 -0.59 -2.15 8.32
N LEU A 70 -0.86 -1.17 7.46
CA LEU A 70 0.13 -0.22 6.96
C LEU A 70 -0.25 1.19 7.39
N GLU A 71 0.70 1.92 7.97
CA GLU A 71 0.56 3.35 8.19
C GLU A 71 1.09 4.14 6.99
N LEU A 72 0.36 5.19 6.61
CA LEU A 72 0.82 6.20 5.66
C LEU A 72 0.76 7.55 6.36
N GLY A 73 1.87 8.29 6.39
CA GLY A 73 1.90 9.52 7.18
C GLY A 73 2.84 10.60 6.68
N THR A 74 2.71 11.77 7.30
CA THR A 74 3.50 12.94 7.00
C THR A 74 4.76 12.98 7.85
N SER A 75 5.90 13.08 7.18
CA SER A 75 7.21 13.21 7.83
C SER A 75 8.12 14.19 7.08
N HIS A 76 9.28 14.49 7.64
CA HIS A 76 10.21 15.47 7.06
C HIS A 76 10.86 14.98 5.75
N GLN A 77 11.00 13.68 5.57
CA GLN A 77 11.72 13.06 4.45
C GLN A 77 11.02 11.78 4.04
N THR A 78 11.20 11.35 2.80
CA THR A 78 10.63 10.07 2.38
C THR A 78 11.24 8.92 3.17
N GLU A 79 10.39 8.00 3.58
CA GLU A 79 10.81 6.82 4.34
C GLU A 79 9.86 5.65 4.10
N ILE A 80 10.40 4.44 4.23
CA ILE A 80 9.64 3.20 4.27
C ILE A 80 10.26 2.38 5.38
N THR A 81 9.50 2.12 6.44
CA THR A 81 9.96 1.36 7.60
C THR A 81 9.10 0.13 7.79
N GLU A 82 9.32 -0.59 8.89
CA GLU A 82 8.53 -1.76 9.24
C GLU A 82 7.07 -1.45 9.58
N GLN A 83 6.73 -0.18 9.84
CA GLN A 83 5.40 0.22 10.29
C GLN A 83 4.70 1.12 9.29
N TRP A 84 5.45 2.01 8.62
CA TRP A 84 4.85 3.05 7.80
C TRP A 84 5.57 3.37 6.49
N ILE A 85 4.86 4.06 5.61
CA ILE A 85 5.39 4.79 4.47
C ILE A 85 5.18 6.28 4.77
N GLY A 86 6.27 7.02 4.89
CA GLY A 86 6.27 8.42 5.30
C GLY A 86 6.86 9.36 4.26
N GLY A 87 6.45 10.62 4.30
CA GLY A 87 7.13 11.71 3.60
C GLY A 87 6.34 13.01 3.60
N PRO A 88 6.90 14.10 3.04
CA PRO A 88 6.15 15.33 2.82
C PRO A 88 4.96 15.08 1.89
N LEU A 89 3.86 15.82 2.04
CA LEU A 89 2.65 15.62 1.22
C LEU A 89 2.94 15.63 -0.29
N VAL A 90 3.83 16.50 -0.75
CA VAL A 90 4.25 16.57 -2.16
C VAL A 90 4.93 15.28 -2.64
N GLU A 91 5.71 14.62 -1.78
CA GLU A 91 6.36 13.35 -2.10
C GLU A 91 5.35 12.19 -2.06
N LEU A 92 4.37 12.23 -1.16
CA LEU A 92 3.26 11.27 -1.17
C LEU A 92 2.40 11.39 -2.43
N LEU A 93 2.15 12.61 -2.93
CA LEU A 93 1.51 12.83 -4.23
C LEU A 93 2.33 12.26 -5.40
N ARG A 94 3.67 12.41 -5.33
CA ARG A 94 4.59 11.79 -6.30
C ARG A 94 4.55 10.27 -6.22
N LEU A 95 4.47 9.69 -5.02
CA LEU A 95 4.31 8.24 -4.82
C LEU A 95 3.01 7.73 -5.45
N ALA A 96 1.87 8.41 -5.23
CA ALA A 96 0.61 8.05 -5.86
C ALA A 96 0.72 8.04 -7.40
N THR A 97 1.37 9.07 -7.97
CA THR A 97 1.61 9.15 -9.41
C THR A 97 2.54 8.06 -9.91
N LEU A 98 3.58 7.72 -9.13
CA LEU A 98 4.52 6.64 -9.45
C LEU A 98 3.79 5.30 -9.49
N ILE A 99 2.93 5.01 -8.50
CA ILE A 99 2.14 3.78 -8.45
C ILE A 99 1.24 3.65 -9.69
N GLU A 100 0.52 4.70 -10.08
CA GLU A 100 -0.33 4.66 -11.28
C GLU A 100 0.46 4.40 -12.55
N ARG A 101 1.62 5.06 -12.72
CA ARG A 101 2.49 4.86 -13.88
C ARG A 101 3.11 3.47 -13.91
N SER A 102 3.41 2.91 -12.74
CA SER A 102 3.99 1.57 -12.61
C SER A 102 2.95 0.47 -12.78
N ALA A 103 1.75 0.62 -12.23
CA ALA A 103 0.68 -0.37 -12.34
C ALA A 103 -0.08 -0.21 -13.66
N GLN A 104 0.33 -0.98 -14.68
CA GLN A 104 -0.22 -0.94 -16.03
C GLN A 104 -0.56 -2.35 -16.52
N ALA A 105 -1.45 -2.46 -17.52
CA ALA A 105 -1.89 -3.77 -18.01
C ALA A 105 -0.75 -4.63 -18.59
N ASN A 106 0.27 -4.00 -19.18
CA ASN A 106 1.43 -4.67 -19.77
C ASN A 106 2.43 -5.25 -18.74
N VAL A 107 2.22 -4.99 -17.45
CA VAL A 107 3.06 -5.50 -16.36
C VAL A 107 2.30 -6.42 -15.39
N VAL A 108 1.09 -6.86 -15.76
CA VAL A 108 0.35 -7.91 -15.04
C VAL A 108 1.24 -9.16 -14.92
N GLY A 109 1.23 -9.75 -13.72
CA GLY A 109 2.08 -10.89 -13.34
C GLY A 109 3.49 -10.51 -12.87
N LYS A 110 3.84 -9.21 -12.84
CA LYS A 110 5.15 -8.73 -12.40
C LYS A 110 5.10 -8.08 -11.03
N ARG A 111 6.26 -8.10 -10.38
CA ARG A 111 6.55 -7.32 -9.17
C ARG A 111 7.40 -6.11 -9.52
N ILE A 112 7.03 -4.95 -9.02
CA ILE A 112 7.70 -3.68 -9.29
C ILE A 112 8.15 -3.07 -7.98
N ALA A 113 9.45 -2.87 -7.83
CA ALA A 113 10.05 -2.19 -6.70
C ALA A 113 10.02 -0.67 -6.88
N LEU A 114 9.57 0.06 -5.86
CA LEU A 114 9.38 1.51 -5.92
C LEU A 114 10.33 2.29 -5.01
N ARG A 115 11.00 1.65 -4.04
CA ARG A 115 11.89 2.33 -3.08
C ARG A 115 12.97 3.14 -3.78
N ALA A 116 13.61 2.59 -4.80
CA ALA A 116 14.68 3.28 -5.54
C ALA A 116 14.20 4.60 -6.19
N ASN A 117 12.90 4.74 -6.45
CA ASN A 117 12.31 5.91 -7.07
C ASN A 117 11.59 6.84 -6.08
N PHE A 118 11.31 6.38 -4.86
CA PHE A 118 10.58 7.13 -3.84
C PHE A 118 11.45 7.48 -2.61
N SER A 119 12.13 6.49 -2.04
CA SER A 119 12.94 6.62 -0.83
C SER A 119 14.18 5.71 -0.91
N PRO A 120 15.22 6.05 -1.69
CA PRO A 120 16.34 5.15 -1.99
C PRO A 120 17.11 4.65 -0.75
N MET A 121 17.11 5.45 0.31
CA MET A 121 17.79 5.14 1.58
C MET A 121 16.89 4.40 2.59
N ALA A 122 15.64 4.11 2.23
CA ALA A 122 14.74 3.44 3.17
C ALA A 122 15.20 2.00 3.47
N PRO A 123 15.01 1.55 4.73
CA PRO A 123 15.35 0.19 5.15
C PRO A 123 14.41 -0.88 4.57
N TYR A 124 13.19 -0.50 4.16
CA TYR A 124 12.19 -1.39 3.58
C TYR A 124 11.90 -1.05 2.12
N GLU A 125 11.66 -2.10 1.32
CA GLU A 125 11.21 -1.96 -0.06
C GLU A 125 9.68 -1.76 -0.13
N LEU A 126 9.21 -1.14 -1.22
CA LEU A 126 7.79 -1.07 -1.55
C LEU A 126 7.57 -1.80 -2.87
N ILE A 127 6.92 -2.96 -2.80
CA ILE A 127 6.65 -3.84 -3.93
C ILE A 127 5.19 -3.73 -4.34
N LEU A 128 4.94 -3.36 -5.61
CA LEU A 128 3.67 -3.60 -6.27
C LEU A 128 3.68 -4.97 -6.91
N ASP A 129 2.81 -5.87 -6.47
CA ASP A 129 2.58 -7.18 -7.09
C ASP A 129 1.30 -7.08 -7.95
N VAL A 130 1.49 -6.85 -9.26
CA VAL A 130 0.40 -6.55 -10.20
C VAL A 130 -0.25 -7.86 -10.64
N ARG A 131 -1.52 -8.02 -10.30
CA ARG A 131 -2.32 -9.21 -10.63
C ARG A 131 -3.34 -8.93 -11.73
N ASP A 132 -3.93 -9.99 -12.24
CA ASP A 132 -5.02 -9.89 -13.20
C ASP A 132 -6.32 -9.39 -12.53
N ASP A 133 -7.29 -8.99 -13.34
CA ASP A 133 -8.56 -8.43 -12.86
C ASP A 133 -9.44 -9.44 -12.11
N ALA A 134 -9.20 -10.75 -12.23
CA ALA A 134 -9.94 -11.79 -11.51
C ALA A 134 -9.31 -12.14 -10.15
N PHE A 135 -8.18 -11.54 -9.80
CA PHE A 135 -7.51 -11.75 -8.53
C PHE A 135 -8.37 -11.29 -7.34
N ASP A 136 -8.45 -12.15 -6.32
CA ASP A 136 -9.10 -11.84 -5.04
C ASP A 136 -8.07 -11.30 -4.04
N PRO A 137 -8.12 -10.01 -3.65
CA PRO A 137 -7.19 -9.45 -2.65
C PRO A 137 -7.17 -10.23 -1.34
N ALA A 138 -8.31 -10.80 -0.94
CA ALA A 138 -8.41 -11.59 0.28
C ALA A 138 -7.57 -12.87 0.25
N SER A 139 -7.23 -13.39 -0.93
CA SER A 139 -6.41 -14.61 -1.05
C SER A 139 -4.92 -14.37 -0.80
N ALA A 140 -4.46 -13.12 -0.73
CA ALA A 140 -3.09 -12.79 -0.35
C ALA A 140 -2.88 -12.70 1.17
N ASP A 141 -3.97 -12.66 1.95
CA ASP A 141 -3.89 -12.65 3.40
C ASP A 141 -3.61 -14.07 3.92
N SER A 142 -2.38 -14.32 4.35
CA SER A 142 -1.94 -15.62 4.86
C SER A 142 -2.35 -15.89 6.31
N ILE A 143 -3.12 -14.99 6.94
CA ILE A 143 -3.60 -15.15 8.32
C ILE A 143 -4.74 -16.20 8.39
N TYR A 144 -5.24 -16.69 7.25
CA TYR A 144 -6.37 -17.61 7.17
C TYR A 144 -6.17 -18.79 6.21
#